data_AF-A0A9D1TYA3-F1
#
_entry.id   AF-A0A9D1TYA3-F1
#
_cell.length_a   1.000
_cell.length_b   1.000
_cell.length_c   1.000
_cell.angle_alpha   90.00
_cell.angle_beta   90.00
_cell.angle_gamma   90.00
#
_symmetry.space_group_name_H-M   'P 1'
#
loop_
_entity.id
_entity.type
_entity.pdbx_description
1 polymer ?
#
loop_
_entity_poly.entity_id
_entity_poly.type
_entity_poly.pdbx_seq_one_letter_code
_entity_poly.pdbx_strand_id
1 'polypeptide(L)'
;MEPQTFTTSFDRTKMWVTCGVTLLLVGIAVLLWALSLHAGAFVILLCCLLSVVILYGLQPRRIEVTPDSIVLHCPFHTKRIPRTSTTRARRMRDDDLKGLWRKFGASGILGEYGLFASKRYPKIHCYAKRRQTDWIMIYSSPEPACEVWVVTPDDGEAFLALFPAQN
;
A
#
# COMPACT_ATOMS: atom_id res chain seq x y z
N MET A 1 -26.61 4.11 5.19
CA MET A 1 -25.44 4.82 5.74
C MET A 1 -24.92 5.74 4.67
N GLU A 2 -24.68 7.02 4.99
CA GLU A 2 -23.99 7.93 4.08
C GLU A 2 -22.55 7.46 3.83
N PRO A 3 -21.98 7.74 2.64
CA PRO A 3 -20.61 7.37 2.32
C PRO A 3 -19.63 8.07 3.26
N GLN A 4 -18.83 7.30 3.99
CA GLN A 4 -17.79 7.83 4.87
C GLN A 4 -16.42 7.76 4.19
N THR A 5 -15.61 8.81 4.38
CA THR A 5 -14.38 8.96 3.61
C THR A 5 -13.19 9.24 4.50
N PHE A 6 -12.10 8.52 4.23
CA PHE A 6 -10.87 8.58 5.01
C PHE A 6 -9.72 8.97 4.08
N THR A 7 -8.88 9.89 4.55
CA THR A 7 -7.60 10.15 3.90
C THR A 7 -6.57 9.12 4.34
N THR A 8 -5.47 9.09 3.62
CA THR A 8 -4.31 8.32 4.02
C THR A 8 -3.08 9.18 3.80
N SER A 9 -2.26 9.32 4.83
CA SER A 9 -1.03 10.11 4.85
C SER A 9 0.20 9.21 4.81
N PHE A 10 1.35 9.79 4.49
CA PHE A 10 2.61 9.05 4.52
C PHE A 10 3.18 9.04 5.92
N ASP A 11 3.78 7.92 6.28
CA ASP A 11 4.74 7.92 7.37
C ASP A 11 6.01 8.71 6.96
N ARG A 12 6.48 9.58 7.86
CA ARG A 12 7.72 10.34 7.68
C ARG A 12 8.90 9.43 7.35
N THR A 13 8.98 8.24 7.92
CA THR A 13 10.05 7.28 7.63
C THR A 13 10.03 6.80 6.20
N LYS A 14 8.84 6.52 5.64
CA LYS A 14 8.71 6.13 4.23
C LYS A 14 9.13 7.28 3.31
N MET A 15 8.80 8.52 3.69
CA MET A 15 9.26 9.71 2.97
C MET A 15 10.78 9.84 2.99
N TRP A 16 11.42 9.65 4.15
CA TRP A 16 12.89 9.68 4.26
C TRP A 16 13.58 8.60 3.43
N VAL A 17 13.06 7.36 3.46
CA VAL A 17 13.57 6.27 2.62
C VAL A 17 13.43 6.60 1.14
N THR A 18 12.27 7.11 0.70
CA THR A 18 12.08 7.55 -0.69
C THR A 18 13.07 8.64 -1.08
N CYS A 19 13.25 9.67 -0.25
CA CYS A 19 14.19 10.74 -0.53
C CYS A 19 15.63 10.21 -0.62
N GLY A 20 16.05 9.39 0.34
CA GLY A 20 17.39 8.79 0.37
C GLY A 20 17.69 7.94 -0.86
N VAL A 21 16.77 7.03 -1.23
CA VAL A 21 16.95 6.18 -2.42
C VAL A 21 16.96 7.03 -3.70
N THR A 22 16.09 8.03 -3.81
CA THR A 22 16.04 8.91 -4.98
C THR A 22 17.34 9.70 -5.13
N LEU A 23 17.83 10.31 -4.04
CA LEU A 23 19.09 11.04 -4.03
C LEU A 23 20.28 10.13 -4.37
N LEU A 24 20.30 8.89 -3.87
CA LEU A 24 21.33 7.92 -4.20
C LEU A 24 21.34 7.60 -5.70
N LEU A 25 20.17 7.32 -6.30
CA LEU A 25 20.07 7.02 -7.74
C LEU A 25 20.48 8.21 -8.61
N VAL A 26 20.08 9.44 -8.22
CA VAL A 26 20.52 10.67 -8.89
C VAL A 26 22.03 10.85 -8.76
N GLY A 27 22.60 10.63 -7.57
CA GLY A 27 24.05 10.69 -7.36
C GLY A 27 24.84 9.69 -8.21
N ILE A 28 24.35 8.46 -8.33
CA ILE A 28 24.93 7.45 -9.22
C ILE A 28 24.86 7.93 -10.68
N ALA A 29 23.71 8.47 -11.12
CA ALA A 29 23.58 9.00 -12.48
C ALA A 29 24.57 10.15 -12.76
N VAL A 30 24.75 11.07 -11.81
CA VAL A 30 25.74 12.16 -11.91
C VAL A 30 27.17 11.60 -11.99
N LEU A 31 27.51 10.59 -11.19
CA LEU A 31 28.82 9.93 -11.25
C LEU A 31 29.05 9.26 -12.61
N LEU A 32 28.07 8.50 -13.12
CA LEU A 32 28.16 7.88 -14.44
C LEU A 32 28.34 8.94 -15.54
N TRP A 33 27.65 10.06 -15.42
CA TRP A 33 27.82 11.19 -16.34
C TRP A 33 29.24 11.74 -16.31
N ALA A 34 29.80 11.97 -15.12
CA ALA A 34 31.18 12.45 -14.95
C ALA A 34 32.22 11.47 -15.54
N LEU A 35 31.94 10.17 -15.52
CA LEU A 35 32.76 9.13 -16.14
C LEU A 35 32.49 8.95 -17.65
N SER A 36 31.74 9.86 -18.28
CA SER A 36 31.32 9.79 -19.69
C SER A 36 30.44 8.57 -20.06
N LEU A 37 29.85 7.91 -19.07
CA LEU A 37 28.93 6.77 -19.21
C LEU A 37 27.47 7.24 -19.35
N HIS A 38 27.22 8.13 -20.31
CA HIS A 38 25.95 8.85 -20.48
C HIS A 38 24.74 7.92 -20.63
N ALA A 39 24.85 6.85 -21.42
CA ALA A 39 23.76 5.90 -21.61
C ALA A 39 23.33 5.25 -20.28
N GLY A 40 24.30 4.88 -19.44
CA GLY A 40 24.02 4.33 -18.10
C GLY A 40 23.33 5.35 -17.19
N ALA A 41 23.78 6.61 -17.22
CA ALA A 41 23.14 7.70 -16.47
C ALA A 41 21.67 7.89 -16.89
N PHE A 42 21.38 7.92 -18.19
CA PHE A 42 20.03 8.04 -18.71
C PHE A 42 19.14 6.86 -18.29
N VAL A 43 19.64 5.63 -18.38
CA VAL A 43 18.89 4.44 -17.97
C VAL A 43 18.54 4.50 -16.49
N ILE A 44 19.47 4.89 -15.62
CA ILE A 44 19.22 5.00 -14.18
C ILE A 44 18.18 6.08 -13.88
N LEU A 45 18.30 7.27 -14.49
CA LEU A 45 17.33 8.35 -14.29
C LEU A 45 15.94 7.97 -14.79
N LEU A 46 15.86 7.32 -15.96
CA LEU A 46 14.59 6.84 -16.51
C LEU A 46 13.95 5.80 -15.58
N CYS A 47 14.70 4.81 -15.12
CA CYS A 47 14.23 3.81 -14.17
C CYS A 47 13.76 4.44 -12.85
N CYS A 48 14.50 5.44 -12.34
CA CYS A 48 14.14 6.19 -11.14
C CYS A 48 12.80 6.92 -11.32
N LEU A 49 12.67 7.68 -12.42
CA LEU A 49 11.46 8.43 -12.76
C LEU A 49 10.26 7.50 -12.92
N LEU A 50 10.40 6.44 -13.73
CA LEU A 50 9.32 5.47 -13.95
C LEU A 50 8.90 4.79 -12.65
N SER A 51 9.84 4.44 -11.78
CA SER A 51 9.54 3.86 -10.47
C SER A 51 8.71 4.83 -9.62
N VAL A 52 9.12 6.10 -9.52
CA VAL A 52 8.38 7.11 -8.74
C VAL A 52 6.97 7.31 -9.32
N VAL A 53 6.83 7.42 -10.65
CA VAL A 53 5.54 7.63 -11.32
C VAL A 53 4.60 6.44 -11.11
N ILE A 54 5.08 5.21 -11.31
CA ILE A 54 4.28 3.99 -11.10
C ILE A 54 3.84 3.90 -9.65
N LEU A 55 4.76 4.11 -8.70
CA LEU A 55 4.45 4.04 -7.29
C LEU A 55 3.49 5.14 -6.86
N TYR A 56 3.60 6.34 -7.41
CA TYR A 56 2.63 7.42 -7.20
C TYR A 56 1.23 7.05 -7.67
N GLY A 57 1.12 6.39 -8.83
CA GLY A 57 -0.14 5.94 -9.41
C GLY A 57 -0.90 4.92 -8.55
N LEU A 58 -0.18 4.07 -7.82
CA LEU A 58 -0.74 3.00 -7.00
C LEU A 58 -1.22 3.47 -5.62
N GLN A 59 -0.91 4.71 -5.22
CA GLN A 59 -1.15 5.18 -3.86
C GLN A 59 -2.63 5.48 -3.63
N PRO A 60 -3.27 4.88 -2.61
CA PRO A 60 -4.56 5.37 -2.20
C PRO A 60 -4.40 6.81 -1.68
N ARG A 61 -5.30 7.69 -2.11
CA ARG A 61 -5.41 9.08 -1.64
C ARG A 61 -6.62 9.25 -0.74
N ARG A 62 -7.71 8.57 -1.08
CA ARG A 62 -8.96 8.56 -0.35
C ARG A 62 -9.53 7.15 -0.35
N ILE A 63 -10.03 6.74 0.81
CA ILE A 63 -10.76 5.49 1.00
C ILE A 63 -12.20 5.89 1.27
N GLU A 64 -13.12 5.40 0.46
CA GLU A 64 -14.54 5.66 0.61
C GLU A 64 -15.25 4.36 0.96
N VAL A 65 -16.05 4.41 2.02
CA VAL A 65 -16.76 3.26 2.56
C VAL A 65 -18.24 3.49 2.36
N THR A 66 -18.85 2.68 1.49
CA THR A 66 -20.29 2.67 1.21
C THR A 66 -20.91 1.37 1.72
N PRO A 67 -22.25 1.24 1.81
CA PRO A 67 -22.89 -0.02 2.20
C PRO A 67 -22.45 -1.22 1.36
N ASP A 68 -22.29 -1.03 0.05
CA ASP A 68 -22.04 -2.12 -0.91
C ASP A 68 -20.56 -2.30 -1.28
N SER A 69 -19.69 -1.34 -0.94
CA SER A 69 -18.29 -1.39 -1.37
C SER A 69 -17.34 -0.53 -0.54
N ILE A 70 -16.06 -0.88 -0.59
CA ILE A 70 -14.95 -0.04 -0.18
C ILE A 70 -14.21 0.37 -1.44
N VAL A 71 -14.05 1.66 -1.66
CA VAL A 71 -13.46 2.23 -2.87
C VAL A 71 -12.15 2.91 -2.51
N LEU A 72 -11.05 2.42 -3.08
CA LEU A 72 -9.73 3.04 -2.97
C LEU A 72 -9.53 3.93 -4.19
N HIS A 73 -9.48 5.24 -3.97
CA HIS A 73 -9.21 6.23 -5.00
C HIS A 73 -7.70 6.45 -5.08
N CYS A 74 -7.07 5.94 -6.15
CA CYS A 74 -5.66 6.17 -6.46
C CYS A 74 -5.54 7.16 -7.64
N PRO A 75 -4.40 7.84 -7.85
CA PRO A 75 -4.27 8.83 -8.92
C PRO A 75 -4.54 8.30 -10.33
N PHE A 76 -4.14 7.07 -10.63
CA PHE A 76 -4.27 6.50 -11.99
C PHE A 76 -5.38 5.46 -12.11
N HIS A 77 -5.97 5.02 -11.00
CA HIS A 77 -7.03 4.03 -11.03
C HIS A 77 -7.89 4.09 -9.76
N THR A 78 -9.10 3.53 -9.85
CA THR A 78 -9.96 3.30 -8.68
C THR A 78 -10.10 1.80 -8.45
N LYS A 79 -9.87 1.35 -7.21
CA LYS A 79 -10.01 -0.06 -6.83
C LYS A 79 -11.29 -0.23 -6.01
N ARG A 80 -12.23 -1.04 -6.48
CA ARG A 80 -13.48 -1.35 -5.76
C ARG A 80 -13.37 -2.72 -5.11
N ILE A 81 -13.62 -2.77 -3.81
CA ILE A 81 -13.69 -3.99 -3.00
C ILE A 81 -15.18 -4.17 -2.64
N PRO A 82 -15.87 -5.20 -3.16
CA PRO A 82 -17.26 -5.47 -2.80
C PRO A 82 -17.40 -5.73 -1.30
N ARG A 83 -18.42 -5.16 -0.67
CA ARG A 83 -18.79 -5.46 0.71
C ARG A 83 -19.96 -6.42 0.71
N THR A 84 -19.89 -7.39 1.61
CA THR A 84 -20.97 -8.28 1.97
C THR A 84 -21.24 -8.14 3.46
N SER A 85 -22.34 -8.73 3.95
CA SER A 85 -22.65 -8.78 5.38
C SER A 85 -21.56 -9.48 6.21
N THR A 86 -20.70 -10.27 5.57
CA THR A 86 -19.57 -10.99 6.17
C THR A 86 -18.25 -10.23 6.07
N THR A 87 -18.21 -9.07 5.40
CA THR A 87 -17.01 -8.23 5.38
C THR A 87 -16.69 -7.75 6.80
N ARG A 88 -15.45 -7.99 7.21
CA ARG A 88 -14.88 -7.60 8.49
C ARG A 88 -13.59 -6.83 8.24
N ALA A 89 -13.25 -5.99 9.20
CA ALA A 89 -11.96 -5.33 9.26
C ALA A 89 -11.35 -5.47 10.64
N ARG A 90 -10.02 -5.56 10.72
CA ARG A 90 -9.24 -5.43 11.97
C ARG A 90 -7.86 -4.93 11.69
N ARG A 91 -7.22 -4.43 12.75
CA ARG A 91 -5.76 -4.29 12.75
C ARG A 91 -5.07 -5.64 12.53
N MET A 92 -4.01 -5.60 11.74
CA MET A 92 -3.06 -6.71 11.66
C MET A 92 -2.35 -6.84 12.99
N ARG A 93 -2.14 -8.08 13.42
CA ARG A 93 -1.33 -8.44 14.59
C ARG A 93 0.03 -8.95 14.12
N ASP A 94 0.99 -9.02 15.02
CA ASP A 94 2.35 -9.51 14.70
C ASP A 94 2.34 -10.89 14.05
N ASP A 95 1.43 -11.77 14.49
CA ASP A 95 1.27 -13.10 13.90
C ASP A 95 0.77 -13.09 12.45
N ASP A 96 0.05 -12.05 12.03
CA ASP A 96 -0.38 -11.89 10.63
C ASP A 96 0.76 -11.40 9.73
N LEU A 97 1.76 -10.76 10.33
CA LEU A 97 2.96 -10.26 9.63
C LEU A 97 4.05 -11.35 9.54
N LYS A 98 4.02 -12.35 10.42
CA LYS A 98 4.98 -13.47 10.38
C LYS A 98 4.90 -14.24 9.07
N GLY A 99 6.04 -14.33 8.38
CA GLY A 99 6.13 -15.01 7.09
C GLY A 99 5.40 -14.28 5.96
N LEU A 100 5.09 -12.99 6.14
CA LEU A 100 4.60 -12.15 5.06
C LEU A 100 5.73 -11.92 4.06
N TRP A 101 5.51 -12.35 2.82
CA TRP A 101 6.45 -12.17 1.72
C TRP A 101 5.78 -11.47 0.55
N ARG A 102 6.53 -10.63 -0.14
CA ARG A 102 6.06 -9.86 -1.29
C ARG A 102 6.19 -10.70 -2.56
N LYS A 103 5.05 -11.01 -3.18
CA LYS A 103 4.98 -11.69 -4.49
C LYS A 103 5.27 -10.73 -5.63
N PHE A 104 4.67 -9.53 -5.57
CA PHE A 104 4.78 -8.53 -6.62
C PHE A 104 4.53 -7.12 -6.05
N GLY A 105 5.20 -6.12 -6.61
CA GLY A 105 5.02 -4.72 -6.23
C GLY A 105 6.21 -4.15 -5.46
N ALA A 106 5.96 -3.13 -4.65
CA ALA A 106 7.00 -2.33 -4.01
C ALA A 106 6.82 -2.22 -2.50
N SER A 107 7.96 -2.02 -1.83
CA SER A 107 8.09 -1.94 -0.38
C SER A 107 9.08 -0.83 -0.04
N GLY A 108 8.81 -0.09 1.02
CA GLY A 108 9.67 0.99 1.50
C GLY A 108 9.44 2.32 0.76
N ILE A 109 9.64 2.35 -0.56
CA ILE A 109 9.52 3.58 -1.36
C ILE A 109 8.05 3.95 -1.49
N LEU A 110 7.68 5.10 -0.91
CA LEU A 110 6.33 5.65 -0.89
C LEU A 110 5.28 4.75 -0.21
N GLY A 111 5.65 3.62 0.38
CA GLY A 111 4.72 2.70 1.05
C GLY A 111 4.90 1.25 0.64
N GLU A 112 3.88 0.45 0.90
CA GLU A 112 3.76 -0.94 0.51
C GLU A 112 2.60 -1.09 -0.46
N TYR A 113 2.93 -1.51 -1.69
CA TYR A 113 1.97 -1.61 -2.77
C TYR A 113 2.13 -2.94 -3.50
N GLY A 114 1.03 -3.62 -3.75
CA GLY A 114 1.00 -4.79 -4.63
C GLY A 114 0.50 -6.04 -3.93
N LEU A 115 1.07 -7.18 -4.31
CA LEU A 115 0.62 -8.50 -3.88
C LEU A 115 1.61 -9.10 -2.89
N PHE A 116 1.08 -9.44 -1.73
CA PHE A 116 1.77 -10.12 -0.64
C PHE A 116 1.09 -11.46 -0.38
N ALA A 117 1.78 -12.32 0.36
CA ALA A 117 1.25 -13.59 0.82
C ALA A 117 1.90 -13.99 2.14
N SER A 118 1.20 -14.81 2.90
CA SER A 118 1.72 -15.53 4.06
C SER A 118 1.18 -16.96 4.03
N LYS A 119 1.65 -17.82 4.93
CA LYS A 119 1.09 -19.17 5.09
C LYS A 119 -0.41 -19.14 5.41
N ARG A 120 -0.85 -18.11 6.15
CA ARG A 120 -2.24 -17.94 6.59
C ARG A 120 -3.12 -17.28 5.53
N TYR A 121 -2.57 -16.36 4.76
CA TYR A 121 -3.28 -15.57 3.77
C TYR A 121 -2.53 -15.63 2.42
N PRO A 122 -2.92 -16.52 1.50
CA PRO A 122 -2.16 -16.78 0.29
C PRO A 122 -2.20 -15.61 -0.71
N LYS A 123 -3.17 -14.69 -0.56
CA LYS A 123 -3.38 -13.55 -1.46
C LYS A 123 -3.77 -12.30 -0.67
N ILE A 124 -2.82 -11.38 -0.50
CA ILE A 124 -3.00 -10.11 0.20
C ILE A 124 -2.71 -8.95 -0.76
N HIS A 125 -3.71 -8.12 -1.05
CA HIS A 125 -3.56 -6.88 -1.77
C HIS A 125 -3.20 -5.75 -0.80
N CYS A 126 -1.95 -5.29 -0.82
CA CYS A 126 -1.47 -4.25 0.07
C CYS A 126 -1.50 -2.88 -0.62
N TYR A 127 -2.15 -1.92 0.05
CA TYR A 127 -2.20 -0.50 -0.32
C TYR A 127 -1.98 0.33 0.94
N ALA A 128 -0.79 0.22 1.53
CA ALA A 128 -0.46 0.81 2.82
C ALA A 128 0.62 1.89 2.68
N LYS A 129 0.37 3.08 3.24
CA LYS A 129 1.30 4.22 3.21
C LYS A 129 2.00 4.46 4.54
N ARG A 130 1.54 3.78 5.58
CA ARG A 130 2.03 3.87 6.96
C ARG A 130 2.70 2.56 7.41
N ARG A 131 3.34 2.59 8.59
CA ARG A 131 3.98 1.42 9.21
C ARG A 131 3.00 0.29 9.45
N GLN A 132 3.55 -0.92 9.54
CA GLN A 132 2.81 -2.17 9.76
C GLN A 132 1.89 -2.16 10.99
N THR A 133 2.20 -1.37 12.00
CA THR A 133 1.37 -1.18 13.20
C THR A 133 0.02 -0.54 12.92
N ASP A 134 -0.09 0.25 11.84
CA ASP A 134 -1.31 0.94 11.44
C ASP A 134 -2.11 0.14 10.38
N TRP A 135 -1.67 -1.07 10.03
CA TRP A 135 -2.27 -1.84 8.95
C TRP A 135 -3.62 -2.40 9.35
N ILE A 136 -4.63 -2.07 8.57
CA ILE A 136 -5.97 -2.61 8.72
C ILE A 136 -6.22 -3.59 7.58
N MET A 137 -6.51 -4.81 7.98
CA MET A 137 -6.89 -5.91 7.13
C MET A 137 -8.41 -5.93 6.93
N ILE A 138 -8.85 -5.99 5.68
CA ILE A 138 -10.24 -6.18 5.25
C ILE A 138 -10.38 -7.55 4.60
N TYR A 139 -11.39 -8.31 5.00
CA TYR A 139 -11.64 -9.68 4.53
C TYR A 139 -13.14 -10.02 4.61
N SER A 140 -13.62 -10.94 3.76
CA SER A 140 -15.05 -11.30 3.69
C SER A 140 -15.41 -12.67 4.25
N SER A 141 -14.44 -13.56 4.52
CA SER A 141 -14.68 -14.84 5.21
C SER A 141 -13.50 -15.17 6.12
N PRO A 142 -13.70 -15.80 7.30
CA PRO A 142 -12.62 -16.28 8.16
C PRO A 142 -11.77 -17.39 7.52
N GLU A 143 -12.17 -17.90 6.34
CA GLU A 143 -11.49 -19.00 5.69
C GLU A 143 -10.08 -18.65 5.20
N PRO A 144 -9.13 -19.59 5.30
CA PRO A 144 -7.72 -19.40 4.95
C PRO A 144 -7.44 -19.12 3.46
N ALA A 145 -8.47 -19.18 2.60
CA ALA A 145 -8.36 -18.93 1.16
C ALA A 145 -8.97 -17.59 0.71
N CYS A 146 -9.50 -16.76 1.62
CA CYS A 146 -10.13 -15.50 1.26
C CYS A 146 -9.11 -14.46 0.76
N GLU A 147 -9.49 -13.69 -0.25
CA GLU A 147 -8.72 -12.54 -0.69
C GLU A 147 -8.74 -11.45 0.38
N VAL A 148 -7.55 -11.00 0.76
CA VAL A 148 -7.37 -10.02 1.83
C VAL A 148 -6.89 -8.71 1.24
N TRP A 149 -7.39 -7.60 1.79
CA TRP A 149 -6.96 -6.26 1.44
C TRP A 149 -6.37 -5.57 2.65
N VAL A 150 -5.25 -4.86 2.48
CA VAL A 150 -4.61 -4.10 3.55
C VAL A 150 -4.58 -2.63 3.18
N VAL A 151 -5.08 -1.80 4.10
CA VAL A 151 -5.13 -0.34 3.98
C VAL A 151 -4.65 0.34 5.25
N THR A 152 -4.28 1.62 5.14
CA THR A 152 -3.85 2.45 6.28
C THR A 152 -4.57 3.82 6.25
N PRO A 153 -5.85 3.89 6.62
CA PRO A 153 -6.56 5.16 6.80
C PRO A 153 -5.91 5.98 7.92
N ASP A 154 -6.03 7.31 7.86
CA ASP A 154 -5.47 8.19 8.89
C ASP A 154 -6.19 8.05 10.23
N ASP A 155 -7.51 7.90 10.20
CA ASP A 155 -8.34 7.58 11.37
C ASP A 155 -8.72 6.11 11.35
N GLY A 156 -7.84 5.28 11.91
CA GLY A 156 -8.02 3.83 11.94
C GLY A 156 -9.19 3.38 12.81
N GLU A 157 -9.47 4.06 13.92
CA GLU A 157 -10.57 3.67 14.82
C GLU A 157 -11.93 3.99 14.21
N ALA A 158 -12.09 5.20 13.66
CA ALA A 158 -13.32 5.57 12.96
C ALA A 158 -13.55 4.67 11.73
N PHE A 159 -12.49 4.28 11.03
CA PHE A 159 -12.59 3.31 9.94
C PHE A 159 -13.08 1.94 10.42
N LEU A 160 -12.53 1.42 11.52
CA LEU A 160 -12.90 0.11 12.07
C LEU A 160 -14.35 0.09 12.61
N ALA A 161 -14.83 1.22 13.15
CA ALA A 161 -16.19 1.35 13.65
C ALA A 161 -17.28 1.13 12.57
N LEU A 162 -16.92 1.19 11.28
CA LEU A 162 -17.81 0.91 10.15
C LEU A 162 -18.00 -0.58 9.85
N PHE A 163 -17.30 -1.45 10.57
CA PHE A 163 -17.33 -2.89 10.39
C PHE A 163 -17.88 -3.57 11.64
N PRO A 164 -18.57 -4.71 11.50
CA PRO A 164 -19.07 -5.45 12.65
C PRO A 164 -17.92 -5.85 13.58
N ALA A 165 -18.15 -5.73 14.89
CA ALA A 165 -17.21 -6.12 15.91
C ALA A 165 -16.80 -7.60 15.76
N GLN A 166 -15.57 -7.89 16.18
CA GLN A 166 -15.04 -9.25 16.18
C GLN A 166 -15.50 -9.92 17.48
N ASN A 167 -16.46 -10.84 17.38
CA ASN A 167 -16.69 -11.83 18.44
C ASN A 167 -15.69 -12.96 18.29
#